data_AF-A0A2H9LD08-F1
#
_entry.id   AF-A0A2H9LD08-F1
#
_cell.length_a   1.000
_cell.length_b   1.000
_cell.length_c   1.000
_cell.angle_alpha   90.00
_cell.angle_beta   90.00
_cell.angle_gamma   90.00
#
_symmetry.space_group_name_H-M   'P 1'
#
loop_
_entity.id
_entity.type
_entity.pdbx_description
1 polymer ?
#
loop_
_entity_poly.entity_id
_entity_poly.type
_entity_poly.pdbx_seq_one_letter_code
_entity_poly.pdbx_strand_id
1 'polypeptide(L)'
;MGSTLVIYKIYPNEVGEEDKIVESLKKITIGEVKDIKKEPVAFGMYVVRVGVLFQEKQEKLEEFEKAIRAIKEVSDVEVEGMTLL
;
A
#
# COMPACT_ATOMS: atom_id res chain seq x y z
N MET A 1 12.05 -20.92 2.63
CA MET A 1 10.95 -20.08 3.10
C MET A 1 11.33 -18.64 2.79
N GLY A 2 11.12 -18.24 1.54
CA GLY A 2 11.39 -16.89 1.06
C GLY A 2 10.26 -15.95 1.45
N SER A 3 10.58 -14.70 1.79
CA SER A 3 9.58 -13.67 2.03
C SER A 3 9.71 -12.60 0.95
N THR A 4 8.61 -12.10 0.41
CA THR A 4 8.63 -11.02 -0.57
C THR A 4 8.25 -9.72 0.13
N LEU A 5 9.14 -8.74 0.11
CA LEU A 5 8.81 -7.38 0.51
C LEU A 5 8.38 -6.58 -0.71
N VAL A 6 7.18 -6.01 -0.66
CA VAL A 6 6.63 -5.16 -1.72
C VAL A 6 6.37 -3.77 -1.15
N ILE A 7 6.77 -2.76 -1.91
CA ILE A 7 6.56 -1.36 -1.60
C ILE A 7 5.48 -0.84 -2.54
N TYR A 8 4.34 -0.44 -1.99
CA TYR A 8 3.26 0.20 -2.73
C TYR A 8 3.26 1.69 -2.47
N LYS A 9 3.02 2.46 -3.52
CA LYS A 9 2.79 3.89 -3.48
C LYS A 9 1.35 4.16 -3.92
N ILE A 10 0.58 4.73 -3.01
CA ILE A 10 -0.87 4.84 -3.12
C ILE A 10 -1.23 6.31 -3.20
N TYR A 11 -1.94 6.68 -4.26
CA TYR A 11 -2.36 8.04 -4.53
C TYR A 11 -3.81 8.23 -4.07
N PRO A 12 -4.09 9.22 -3.21
CA PRO A 12 -5.46 9.54 -2.86
C PRO A 12 -6.19 10.23 -4.03
N ASN A 13 -7.51 10.10 -4.06
CA ASN A 13 -8.38 10.80 -5.00
C ASN A 13 -8.46 12.30 -4.70
N GLU A 14 -8.53 12.67 -3.41
CA GLU A 14 -8.58 14.05 -2.96
C GLU A 14 -7.50 14.36 -1.91
N VAL A 15 -7.12 15.64 -1.82
CA VAL A 15 -6.17 16.11 -0.80
C VAL A 15 -6.79 15.95 0.60
N GLY A 16 -6.06 15.34 1.53
CA GLY A 16 -6.52 15.10 2.90
C GLY A 16 -7.14 13.72 3.12
N GLU A 17 -7.23 12.88 2.07
CA GLU A 17 -7.72 11.50 2.19
C GLU A 17 -6.64 10.48 2.55
N GLU A 18 -5.36 10.87 2.55
CA GLU A 18 -4.23 10.01 2.87
C GLU A 18 -4.37 9.35 4.25
N ASP A 19 -4.95 10.03 5.24
CA ASP A 19 -5.18 9.46 6.57
C ASP A 19 -6.20 8.32 6.55
N LYS A 20 -7.29 8.46 5.77
CA LYS A 20 -8.30 7.40 5.62
C LYS A 20 -7.73 6.17 4.92
N ILE A 21 -6.85 6.39 3.94
CA ILE A 21 -6.13 5.30 3.25
C ILE A 21 -5.24 4.57 4.25
N VAL A 22 -4.47 5.28 5.08
CA VAL A 22 -3.65 4.67 6.14
C VAL A 22 -4.50 3.85 7.11
N GLU A 23 -5.64 4.37 7.55
CA GLU A 23 -6.56 3.62 8.42
C GLU A 23 -7.12 2.36 7.76
N SER A 24 -7.41 2.43 6.46
CA SER A 24 -7.91 1.29 5.68
C SER A 24 -6.82 0.23 5.48
N LEU A 25 -5.58 0.65 5.16
CA LEU A 25 -4.43 -0.24 5.01
C LEU A 25 -4.12 -1.00 6.30
N LYS A 26 -4.23 -0.34 7.47
CA LYS A 26 -4.05 -0.98 8.78
C LYS A 26 -5.07 -2.08 9.08
N LYS A 27 -6.25 -2.05 8.45
CA LYS A 27 -7.29 -3.06 8.60
C LYS A 27 -7.07 -4.27 7.68
N ILE A 28 -6.20 -4.17 6.68
CA ILE A 28 -5.90 -5.26 5.75
C ILE A 28 -4.89 -6.21 6.41
N THR A 29 -5.27 -7.48 6.57
CA THR A 29 -4.45 -8.52 7.25
C THR A 29 -3.81 -9.53 6.29
N ILE A 30 -3.82 -9.26 4.98
CA ILE A 30 -3.38 -10.19 3.93
C ILE A 30 -1.84 -10.36 3.91
N GLY A 31 -1.11 -9.38 4.45
CA GLY A 31 0.34 -9.41 4.63
C GLY A 31 0.75 -8.71 5.92
N GLU A 32 2.04 -8.76 6.24
CA GLU A 32 2.58 -8.05 7.40
C GLU A 32 3.03 -6.65 6.98
N VAL A 33 2.25 -5.64 7.33
CA VAL A 33 2.61 -4.24 7.09
C VAL A 33 3.79 -3.87 7.98
N LYS A 34 4.94 -3.61 7.37
CA LYS A 34 6.20 -3.27 8.05
C LYS A 34 6.32 -1.78 8.33
N ASP A 35 5.93 -0.95 7.37
CA ASP A 35 6.11 0.49 7.46
C ASP A 35 5.04 1.20 6.64
N ILE A 36 4.54 2.33 7.14
CA ILE A 36 3.62 3.22 6.41
C ILE A 36 4.16 4.64 6.57
N LYS A 37 4.41 5.31 5.45
CA LYS A 37 4.88 6.69 5.39
C LYS A 37 3.96 7.53 4.51
N LYS A 38 3.81 8.80 4.87
CA LYS A 38 3.14 9.80 4.05
C LYS A 38 4.21 10.70 3.43
N GLU A 39 4.27 10.74 2.10
CA GLU A 39 5.26 11.55 1.39
C GLU A 39 4.54 12.69 0.64
N PRO A 40 4.98 13.96 0.82
CA PRO A 40 4.44 15.06 0.05
C PRO A 40 4.89 14.94 -1.41
N VAL A 41 3.97 15.17 -2.35
CA VAL A 41 4.28 15.10 -3.78
C VAL A 41 4.21 16.48 -4.43
N ALA A 42 3.01 17.04 -4.59
CA ALA A 42 2.77 18.35 -5.19
C ALA A 42 1.41 18.90 -4.78
N PHE A 43 1.23 20.23 -4.81
CA PHE A 43 -0.06 20.89 -4.58
C PHE A 43 -0.76 20.51 -3.26
N GLY A 44 0.03 20.23 -2.22
CA GLY A 44 -0.50 19.80 -0.91
C GLY A 44 -0.99 18.35 -0.87
N MET A 45 -0.84 17.58 -1.96
CA MET A 45 -1.17 16.16 -2.01
C MET A 45 -0.06 15.33 -1.35
N TYR A 46 -0.49 14.40 -0.52
CA TYR A 46 0.36 13.40 0.11
C TYR A 46 0.04 12.02 -0.47
N VAL A 47 1.06 11.24 -0.78
CA VAL A 47 0.90 9.82 -1.11
C VAL A 47 1.18 8.97 0.11
N VAL A 48 0.53 7.80 0.15
CA VAL A 48 0.79 6.80 1.18
C VAL A 48 1.71 5.74 0.61
N ARG A 49 2.88 5.61 1.20
CA ARG A 49 3.86 4.58 0.87
C ARG A 49 3.82 3.49 1.94
N VAL A 50 3.57 2.26 1.53
CA VAL A 50 3.44 1.12 2.45
C VAL A 50 4.35 -0.02 2.03
N GLY A 51 5.14 -0.50 2.99
CA GLY A 51 5.96 -1.70 2.85
C GLY A 51 5.25 -2.90 3.46
N VAL A 52 5.01 -3.94 2.67
CA VAL A 52 4.29 -5.15 3.10
C VAL A 52 5.14 -6.38 2.83
N LEU A 53 5.28 -7.22 3.86
CA LEU A 53 5.97 -8.50 3.77
C LEU A 53 4.95 -9.63 3.55
N PHE A 54 5.16 -10.40 2.48
CA PHE A 54 4.36 -11.56 2.14
C PHE A 54 5.20 -12.83 2.28
N GLN A 55 4.66 -13.83 2.97
CA GLN A 55 5.29 -15.16 3.05
C GLN A 55 4.86 -16.00 1.84
N GLU A 56 5.81 -16.25 0.92
CA GLU A 56 5.84 -17.22 -0.20
C GLU A 56 4.52 -17.62 -0.90
N LYS A 57 3.52 -16.75 -0.92
CA LYS A 57 2.23 -16.95 -1.61
C LYS A 57 1.94 -15.75 -2.51
N GLN A 58 2.14 -15.91 -3.82
CA GLN A 58 1.76 -14.91 -4.84
C GLN A 58 0.28 -14.50 -4.72
N GLU A 59 -0.60 -15.43 -4.33
CA GLU A 59 -2.02 -15.19 -4.12
C GLU A 59 -2.30 -14.03 -3.16
N LYS A 60 -1.49 -13.90 -2.09
CA LYS A 60 -1.64 -12.81 -1.10
C LYS A 60 -1.29 -11.43 -1.66
N LEU A 61 -0.40 -11.38 -2.64
CA LEU A 61 0.05 -10.13 -3.25
C LEU A 61 -1.06 -9.56 -4.13
N GLU A 62 -1.68 -10.38 -4.97
CA GLU A 62 -2.84 -10.00 -5.78
C GLU A 62 -4.07 -9.65 -4.92
N GLU A 63 -4.33 -10.42 -3.85
CA GLU A 63 -5.42 -10.11 -2.92
C GLU A 63 -5.21 -8.76 -2.22
N PHE A 64 -3.97 -8.44 -1.83
CA PHE A 64 -3.63 -7.16 -1.22
C PHE A 64 -3.82 -5.99 -2.21
N GLU A 65 -3.36 -6.14 -3.45
CA GLU A 65 -3.57 -5.11 -4.49
C GLU A 65 -5.05 -4.87 -4.77
N LYS A 66 -5.86 -5.93 -4.86
CA LYS A 66 -7.31 -5.81 -5.00
C LYS A 66 -7.94 -5.11 -3.81
N ALA A 67 -7.50 -5.41 -2.60
CA ALA A 67 -7.98 -4.76 -1.38
C ALA A 67 -7.65 -3.26 -1.36
N ILE A 68 -6.45 -2.85 -1.80
CA ILE A 68 -6.10 -1.42 -1.90
C ILE A 68 -6.95 -0.73 -2.97
N ARG A 69 -7.09 -1.34 -4.16
CA ARG A 69 -7.89 -0.76 -5.26
C ARG A 69 -9.39 -0.67 -4.94
N ALA A 70 -9.87 -1.44 -3.97
CA ALA A 70 -11.25 -1.37 -3.49
C ALA A 70 -11.49 -0.21 -2.50
N ILE A 71 -10.44 0.44 -2.00
CA ILE A 71 -10.56 1.63 -1.14
C ILE A 71 -11.03 2.79 -2.03
N LYS A 72 -12.17 3.40 -1.67
CA LYS A 72 -12.81 4.46 -2.48
C LYS A 72 -11.94 5.71 -2.61
N GLU A 73 -11.15 5.97 -1.59
CA GLU A 73 -10.24 7.11 -1.48
C GLU A 73 -8.98 6.93 -2.33
N VAL A 74 -8.73 5.74 -2.88
CA VAL A 74 -7.56 5.45 -3.71
C VAL A 74 -7.86 5.77 -5.17
N SER A 75 -7.00 6.60 -5.77
CA SER A 75 -6.99 6.92 -7.19
C SER A 75 -6.16 5.93 -7.99
N ASP A 76 -4.92 5.72 -7.53
CA ASP A 76 -3.96 4.85 -8.19
C ASP A 76 -3.05 4.15 -7.18
N VAL A 77 -2.51 3.00 -7.58
CA VAL A 77 -1.58 2.18 -6.82
C VAL A 77 -0.45 1.78 -7.74
N GLU A 78 0.75 2.24 -7.39
CA GLU A 78 1.99 1.87 -8.06
C GLU A 78 2.82 0.93 -7.18
N VAL A 79 3.39 -0.10 -7.78
CA VAL A 79 4.43 -0.91 -7.13
C VAL A 79 5.76 -0.22 -7.35
N GLU A 80 6.32 0.37 -6.30
CA GLU A 80 7.59 1.08 -6.38
C GLU A 80 8.79 0.10 -6.37
N GLY A 81 8.62 -1.04 -5.70
CA GLY A 81 9.66 -2.05 -5.65
C GLY A 81 9.17 -3.36 -5.06
N MET A 82 9.75 -4.46 -5.55
CA MET A 82 9.55 -5.80 -5.04
C MET A 82 10.90 -6.44 -4.85
N THR A 83 11.14 -7.02 -3.67
CA THR A 83 12.39 -7.73 -3.36
C THR A 83 12.09 -9.03 -2.63
N LEU A 84 12.89 -10.05 -2.92
CA LEU A 84 12.86 -11.34 -2.25
C LEU A 84 13.89 -11.33 -1.12
N LEU A 85 13.45 -11.71 0.07
CA LEU A 85 14.22 -11.79 1.32
C LEU A 85 14.43 -13.26 1.74
#